data_AF-A0A9D1LY72-F1
#
_entry.id   AF-A0A9D1LY72-F1
#
_cell.length_a   1.000
_cell.length_b   1.000
_cell.length_c   1.000
_cell.angle_alpha   90.00
_cell.angle_beta   90.00
_cell.angle_gamma   90.00
#
_symmetry.space_group_name_H-M   'P 1'
#
loop_
_entity.id
_entity.type
_entity.pdbx_description
1 polymer ?
#
loop_
_entity_poly.entity_id
_entity_poly.type
_entity_poly.pdbx_seq_one_letter_code
_entity_poly.pdbx_strand_id
1 'polypeptide(L)'
;MLNYIFAVFIGGSVLCSFFLGTAEQLTSGLLESAEVSVSLLLTIGGGLCFWCGFMEIMRECGATAVAAKIFSPVLKHLFPNIDVKSKAFENISLNVGANFLGLGNAATPFGLAAMKEIKKLDRCDDTASDNMIVFVVLNTASIQLLPTMIGTLRAKYGSQSPFDIIPCIWIASSIALIVGITAVKLLNKRGRKA
;
A
#
# COMPACT_ATOMS: atom_id res chain seq x y z
N MET A 1 11.51 -18.04 -4.28
CA MET A 1 12.52 -17.08 -4.78
C MET A 1 13.06 -16.16 -3.69
N LEU A 2 12.20 -15.47 -2.91
CA LEU A 2 12.66 -14.52 -1.87
C LEU A 2 13.55 -15.15 -0.78
N ASN A 3 13.22 -16.36 -0.31
CA ASN A 3 14.03 -17.06 0.71
C ASN A 3 15.46 -17.34 0.24
N TYR A 4 15.65 -17.62 -1.05
CA TYR A 4 16.98 -17.83 -1.62
C TYR A 4 17.80 -16.54 -1.66
N ILE A 5 17.17 -15.42 -1.98
CA ILE A 5 17.82 -14.10 -1.99
C ILE A 5 18.31 -13.76 -0.58
N PHE A 6 17.46 -13.94 0.44
CA PHE A 6 17.86 -13.70 1.83
C PHE A 6 18.97 -14.64 2.31
N ALA A 7 18.89 -15.92 1.95
CA ALA A 7 19.93 -16.89 2.29
C ALA A 7 21.29 -16.49 1.69
N VAL A 8 21.31 -16.00 0.44
CA VAL A 8 22.53 -15.52 -0.21
C VAL A 8 23.08 -14.27 0.47
N PHE A 9 22.23 -13.31 0.84
CA PHE A 9 22.69 -12.10 1.56
C PHE A 9 23.25 -12.41 2.94
N ILE A 10 22.58 -13.28 3.71
CA ILE A 10 23.03 -13.68 5.05
C ILE A 10 24.33 -14.51 4.95
N GLY A 11 24.37 -15.50 4.05
CA GLY A 11 25.57 -16.31 3.85
C GLY A 11 26.75 -15.49 3.34
N GLY A 12 26.50 -14.56 2.40
CA GLY A 12 27.50 -13.66 1.86
C GLY A 12 28.07 -12.69 2.90
N SER A 13 27.24 -12.13 3.78
CA SER A 13 27.71 -11.24 4.85
C SER A 13 28.58 -11.97 5.88
N VAL A 14 28.22 -13.20 6.25
CA VAL A 14 29.01 -14.05 7.15
C VAL A 14 30.36 -14.42 6.53
N LEU A 15 30.37 -14.86 5.27
CA LEU A 15 31.62 -15.17 4.56
C LEU A 15 32.54 -13.95 4.44
N CYS A 16 31.99 -12.80 4.05
CA CYS A 16 32.73 -11.55 3.93
C CYS A 16 33.36 -11.15 5.28
N SER A 17 32.59 -11.26 6.36
CA SER A 17 33.08 -10.97 7.71
C SER A 17 34.20 -11.91 8.16
N PHE A 18 34.10 -13.20 7.80
CA PHE A 18 35.14 -14.18 8.07
C PHE A 18 36.46 -13.85 7.34
N PHE A 19 36.41 -13.46 6.06
CA PHE A 19 37.60 -13.08 5.29
C PHE A 19 38.20 -11.73 5.70
N LEU A 20 37.37 -10.78 6.13
CA LEU A 20 37.80 -9.43 6.54
C LEU A 20 38.21 -9.36 8.03
N GLY A 21 37.98 -10.42 8.82
CA GLY A 21 38.27 -10.44 10.25
C GLY A 21 37.33 -9.56 11.09
N THR A 22 36.16 -9.18 10.57
CA THR A 22 35.22 -8.24 11.19
C THR A 22 34.13 -8.92 12.02
N ALA A 23 34.46 -10.05 12.66
CA ALA A 23 33.50 -10.88 13.37
C ALA A 23 32.79 -10.12 14.52
N GLU A 24 33.53 -9.25 15.21
CA GLU A 24 32.99 -8.43 16.30
C GLU A 24 31.97 -7.40 15.79
N GLN A 25 32.25 -6.72 14.66
CA GLN A 25 31.29 -5.80 14.04
C GLN A 25 30.04 -6.52 13.52
N LEU A 26 30.20 -7.77 13.04
CA LEU A 26 29.06 -8.60 12.62
C LEU A 26 28.17 -8.93 13.82
N THR A 27 28.74 -9.36 14.94
CA THR A 27 27.98 -9.68 16.16
C THR A 27 27.31 -8.45 16.75
N SER A 28 28.01 -7.32 16.83
CA SER A 28 27.41 -6.07 17.33
C SER A 28 26.28 -5.58 16.42
N GLY A 29 26.47 -5.63 15.10
CA GLY A 29 25.43 -5.26 14.14
C GLY A 29 24.20 -6.17 14.19
N LEU A 30 24.37 -7.46 14.47
CA LEU A 30 23.25 -8.39 14.69
C LEU A 30 22.43 -8.01 15.93
N LEU A 31 23.10 -7.69 17.05
CA LEU A 31 22.43 -7.29 18.29
C LEU A 31 21.71 -5.94 18.15
N GLU A 32 22.36 -4.95 17.53
CA GLU A 32 21.74 -3.66 17.23
C GLU A 32 20.53 -3.82 16.30
N SER A 33 20.66 -4.65 15.26
CA SER A 33 19.55 -4.94 14.35
C SER A 33 18.36 -5.59 15.07
N ALA A 34 18.61 -6.43 16.09
CA ALA A 34 17.56 -7.04 16.89
C ALA A 34 16.78 -5.98 17.69
N GLU A 35 17.48 -5.04 18.33
CA GLU A 35 16.86 -3.92 19.05
C GLU A 35 16.04 -3.02 18.12
N VAL A 36 16.64 -2.61 16.99
CA VAL A 36 15.97 -1.81 15.96
C VAL A 36 14.72 -2.54 15.44
N SER A 37 14.80 -3.85 15.23
CA SER A 37 13.66 -4.66 14.77
C SER A 37 12.52 -4.66 15.78
N VAL A 38 12.80 -4.84 17.08
CA VAL A 38 11.77 -4.82 18.13
C VAL A 38 11.15 -3.43 18.25
N SER A 39 11.96 -2.37 18.24
CA SER A 39 11.48 -0.98 18.27
C SER A 39 10.59 -0.66 17.06
N LEU A 40 10.99 -1.13 15.88
CA LEU A 40 10.22 -1.00 14.64
C LEU A 40 8.89 -1.75 14.72
N LEU A 41 8.89 -2.98 15.23
CA LEU A 41 7.68 -3.79 15.41
C LEU A 41 6.69 -3.11 16.35
N LEU A 42 7.14 -2.55 17.47
CA LEU A 42 6.29 -1.82 18.40
C LEU A 42 5.75 -0.53 17.78
N THR A 43 6.58 0.20 17.03
CA THR A 43 6.20 1.45 16.37
C THR A 43 5.14 1.21 15.30
N ILE A 44 5.37 0.25 14.40
CA ILE A 44 4.43 -0.08 13.33
C ILE A 44 3.19 -0.77 13.92
N GLY A 45 3.36 -1.71 14.84
CA GLY A 45 2.28 -2.45 15.48
C GLY A 45 1.32 -1.55 16.28
N GLY A 46 1.86 -0.66 17.11
CA GLY A 46 1.06 0.32 17.85
C GLY A 46 0.29 1.26 16.93
N GLY A 47 0.95 1.75 15.86
CA GLY A 47 0.30 2.54 14.83
C GLY A 47 -0.82 1.78 14.11
N LEU A 48 -0.59 0.53 13.73
CA LEU A 48 -1.60 -0.33 13.09
C LEU A 48 -2.82 -0.55 14.00
N CYS A 49 -2.61 -0.89 15.27
CA CYS A 49 -3.70 -1.08 16.22
C CYS A 49 -4.56 0.17 16.36
N PHE A 50 -3.94 1.34 16.51
CA PHE A 50 -4.65 2.62 16.58
C PHE A 50 -5.45 2.90 15.30
N TRP A 51 -4.81 2.79 14.14
CA TRP A 51 -5.46 3.10 12.87
C TRP A 51 -6.57 2.13 12.49
N CYS A 52 -6.40 0.83 12.76
CA CYS A 52 -7.45 -0.16 12.59
C CYS A 52 -8.64 0.11 13.50
N GLY A 53 -8.41 0.45 14.78
CA GLY A 53 -9.48 0.81 15.72
C GLY A 53 -10.24 2.07 15.30
N PHE A 54 -9.52 3.12 14.89
CA PHE A 54 -10.13 4.35 14.37
C PHE A 54 -10.97 4.10 13.11
N MET A 55 -10.46 3.29 12.17
CA MET A 55 -11.22 2.93 10.97
C MET A 55 -12.46 2.11 11.26
N GLU A 56 -12.41 1.23 12.28
CA GLU A 56 -13.57 0.46 12.70
C GLU A 56 -14.66 1.38 13.27
N ILE A 57 -14.29 2.39 14.05
CA ILE A 57 -15.22 3.43 14.51
C ILE A 57 -15.81 4.17 13.31
N MET A 58 -15.00 4.56 12.32
CA MET A 58 -15.47 5.21 11.09
C MET A 58 -16.43 4.33 10.28
N ARG A 59 -16.24 3.01 10.32
CA ARG A 59 -17.09 2.02 9.66
C ARG A 59 -18.45 1.94 10.36
N GLU A 60 -18.44 1.80 11.68
CA GLU A 60 -19.65 1.72 12.51
C GLU A 60 -20.49 3.01 12.46
N CYS A 61 -19.87 4.19 12.37
CA CYS A 61 -20.61 5.46 12.22
C CYS A 61 -21.01 5.79 10.77
N GLY A 62 -20.75 4.89 9.81
CA GLY A 62 -21.16 5.04 8.42
C GLY A 62 -20.38 6.08 7.61
N ALA A 63 -19.35 6.72 8.20
CA ALA A 63 -18.49 7.68 7.51
C ALA A 63 -17.79 7.04 6.31
N THR A 64 -17.43 5.76 6.43
CA THR A 64 -16.83 5.01 5.33
C THR A 64 -17.80 4.73 4.18
N ALA A 65 -19.09 4.51 4.46
CA ALA A 65 -20.12 4.35 3.44
C ALA A 65 -20.36 5.67 2.67
N VAL A 66 -20.25 6.81 3.37
CA VAL A 66 -20.29 8.13 2.74
C VAL A 66 -19.08 8.34 1.83
N ALA A 67 -17.87 8.03 2.30
CA ALA A 67 -16.66 8.08 1.47
C ALA A 67 -16.78 7.16 0.24
N ALA A 68 -17.27 5.93 0.42
CA ALA A 68 -17.52 5.00 -0.67
C ALA A 68 -18.50 5.57 -1.71
N LYS A 69 -19.53 6.30 -1.27
CA LYS A 69 -20.49 6.97 -2.15
C LYS A 69 -19.85 8.11 -2.94
N ILE A 70 -18.95 8.87 -2.33
CA ILE A 70 -18.17 9.95 -2.96
C ILE A 70 -17.24 9.40 -4.04
N PHE A 71 -16.54 8.30 -3.76
CA PHE A 71 -15.62 7.68 -4.73
C PHE A 71 -16.31 6.75 -5.73
N SER A 72 -17.55 6.34 -5.46
CA SER A 72 -18.36 5.46 -6.30
C SER A 72 -18.35 5.82 -7.80
N PRO A 73 -18.55 7.06 -8.26
CA PRO A 73 -18.55 7.37 -9.70
C PRO A 73 -17.22 7.03 -10.39
N VAL A 74 -16.08 7.32 -9.74
CA VAL A 74 -14.75 7.01 -10.27
C VAL A 74 -14.50 5.51 -10.25
N LEU A 75 -14.84 4.85 -9.13
CA LEU A 75 -14.64 3.41 -8.96
C LEU A 75 -15.54 2.59 -9.89
N LYS A 76 -16.77 3.00 -10.16
CA LYS A 76 -17.63 2.36 -11.17
C LYS A 76 -17.02 2.41 -12.56
N HIS A 77 -16.34 3.50 -12.91
CA HIS A 77 -15.67 3.62 -14.21
C HIS A 77 -14.41 2.74 -14.30
N LEU A 78 -13.68 2.58 -13.18
CA LEU A 78 -12.48 1.75 -13.12
C LEU A 78 -12.80 0.24 -13.00
N PHE A 79 -13.90 -0.11 -12.34
CA PHE A 79 -14.35 -1.48 -12.08
C PHE A 79 -15.76 -1.73 -12.65
N PRO A 80 -15.94 -1.67 -13.98
CA PRO A 80 -17.26 -1.76 -14.60
C PRO A 80 -17.96 -3.13 -14.40
N ASN A 81 -17.19 -4.18 -14.10
CA ASN A 81 -17.69 -5.55 -13.95
C ASN A 81 -18.00 -5.93 -12.50
N ILE A 82 -17.80 -5.03 -11.53
CA ILE A 82 -18.03 -5.30 -10.11
C ILE A 82 -19.33 -4.58 -9.69
N ASP A 83 -20.29 -5.34 -9.16
CA ASP A 83 -21.53 -4.76 -8.62
C ASP A 83 -21.22 -3.86 -7.41
N VAL A 84 -21.83 -2.68 -7.39
CA VAL A 84 -21.72 -1.65 -6.35
C VAL A 84 -22.18 -2.18 -4.99
N LYS A 85 -23.09 -3.15 -4.97
CA LYS A 85 -23.58 -3.79 -3.75
C LYS A 85 -22.73 -4.98 -3.29
N SER A 86 -21.68 -5.34 -4.05
CA SER A 86 -20.81 -6.46 -3.69
C SER A 86 -19.84 -6.09 -2.56
N LYS A 87 -19.44 -7.10 -1.76
CA LYS A 87 -18.38 -6.96 -0.76
C LYS A 87 -17.03 -6.55 -1.37
N ALA A 88 -16.79 -6.89 -2.63
CA ALA A 88 -15.59 -6.46 -3.35
C ALA A 88 -15.58 -4.93 -3.52
N PHE A 89 -16.68 -4.36 -4.01
CA PHE A 89 -16.80 -2.91 -4.22
C PHE A 89 -16.72 -2.12 -2.91
N GLU A 90 -17.31 -2.64 -1.84
CA GLU A 90 -17.20 -2.08 -0.50
C GLU A 90 -15.74 -2.00 -0.05
N ASN A 91 -15.03 -3.13 -0.04
CA ASN A 91 -13.62 -3.17 0.40
C ASN A 91 -12.69 -2.31 -0.47
N ILE A 92 -12.90 -2.26 -1.80
CA ILE A 92 -12.16 -1.36 -2.70
C ILE A 92 -12.39 0.09 -2.29
N SER A 93 -13.65 0.46 -2.04
CA SER A 93 -14.02 1.82 -1.66
C SER A 93 -13.43 2.23 -0.30
N LEU A 94 -13.42 1.30 0.67
CA LEU A 94 -12.79 1.50 1.98
C LEU A 94 -11.28 1.71 1.84
N ASN A 95 -10.60 0.88 1.03
CA ASN A 95 -9.17 1.01 0.79
C ASN A 95 -8.82 2.36 0.13
N VAL A 96 -9.55 2.72 -0.94
CA VAL A 96 -9.31 3.98 -1.67
C VAL A 96 -9.63 5.19 -0.79
N GLY A 97 -10.70 5.13 0.00
CA GLY A 97 -11.03 6.18 0.96
C GLY A 97 -9.96 6.34 2.05
N ALA A 98 -9.48 5.24 2.63
CA ALA A 98 -8.39 5.27 3.61
C ALA A 98 -7.10 5.83 3.01
N ASN A 99 -6.73 5.41 1.80
CA ASN A 99 -5.59 5.98 1.08
C ASN A 99 -5.80 7.46 0.78
N PHE A 100 -6.98 7.88 0.35
CA PHE A 100 -7.23 9.29 0.08
C PHE A 100 -7.08 10.16 1.34
N LEU A 101 -7.53 9.67 2.49
CA LEU A 101 -7.51 10.40 3.76
C LEU A 101 -6.14 10.45 4.46
N GLY A 102 -5.09 9.82 3.93
CA GLY A 102 -3.81 9.75 4.64
C GLY A 102 -3.68 8.55 5.58
N LEU A 103 -4.69 7.68 5.64
CA LEU A 103 -4.79 6.56 6.58
C LEU A 103 -4.19 5.27 5.98
N GLY A 104 -3.02 5.37 5.34
CA GLY A 104 -2.42 4.28 4.57
C GLY A 104 -2.22 2.98 5.36
N ASN A 105 -1.94 3.07 6.67
CA ASN A 105 -1.82 1.91 7.55
C ASN A 105 -3.12 1.11 7.69
N ALA A 106 -4.27 1.78 7.60
CA ALA A 106 -5.57 1.11 7.65
C ALA A 106 -6.07 0.69 6.26
N ALA A 107 -5.49 1.22 5.17
CA ALA A 107 -5.85 0.81 3.83
C ALA A 107 -5.46 -0.66 3.55
N THR A 108 -4.31 -1.12 4.07
CA THR A 108 -3.77 -2.47 3.84
C THR A 108 -4.74 -3.62 4.15
N PRO A 109 -5.40 -3.71 5.33
CA PRO A 109 -6.35 -4.79 5.61
C PRO A 109 -7.55 -4.79 4.65
N PHE A 110 -8.10 -3.62 4.32
CA PHE A 110 -9.17 -3.50 3.32
C PHE A 110 -8.68 -3.86 1.92
N GLY A 111 -7.42 -3.56 1.60
CA GLY A 111 -6.80 -3.96 0.33
C GLY A 111 -6.67 -5.47 0.20
N LEU A 112 -6.23 -6.15 1.25
CA LEU A 112 -6.17 -7.62 1.27
C LEU A 112 -7.57 -8.25 1.20
N ALA A 113 -8.56 -7.68 1.90
CA ALA A 113 -9.95 -8.12 1.81
C ALA A 113 -10.51 -7.92 0.39
N ALA A 114 -10.29 -6.75 -0.22
CA ALA A 114 -10.67 -6.45 -1.60
C ALA A 114 -10.06 -7.46 -2.58
N MET A 115 -8.75 -7.72 -2.48
CA MET A 115 -8.06 -8.68 -3.35
C MET A 115 -8.64 -10.09 -3.23
N LYS A 116 -8.98 -10.54 -2.02
CA LYS A 116 -9.63 -11.85 -1.80
C LYS A 116 -11.02 -11.90 -2.42
N GLU A 117 -11.82 -10.85 -2.28
CA GLU A 117 -13.17 -10.80 -2.84
C GLU A 117 -13.16 -10.67 -4.37
N ILE A 118 -12.24 -9.88 -4.95
CA ILE A 118 -12.02 -9.82 -6.40
C ILE A 118 -11.62 -11.19 -6.95
N LYS A 119 -10.67 -11.88 -6.28
CA LYS A 119 -10.23 -13.23 -6.68
C LYS A 119 -11.39 -14.22 -6.77
N LYS A 120 -12.29 -14.21 -5.78
CA LYS A 120 -13.49 -15.04 -5.77
C LYS A 120 -14.46 -14.69 -6.89
N LEU A 121 -14.65 -13.39 -7.14
CA LEU A 121 -15.60 -12.87 -8.13
C LEU A 121 -15.15 -13.18 -9.57
N ASP A 122 -13.86 -12.97 -9.84
CA ASP A 122 -13.26 -13.21 -11.16
C ASP A 122 -12.85 -14.67 -11.39
N ARG A 123 -12.97 -15.53 -10.35
CA ARG A 123 -12.60 -16.96 -10.37
C ARG A 123 -11.18 -17.19 -10.90
N CYS A 124 -10.24 -16.35 -10.50
CA CYS A 124 -8.84 -16.49 -10.89
C CYS A 124 -8.04 -17.30 -9.86
N ASP A 125 -7.13 -18.15 -10.33
CA ASP A 125 -6.24 -18.94 -9.48
C ASP A 125 -4.90 -18.21 -9.24
N ASP A 126 -3.82 -18.59 -9.92
CA ASP A 126 -2.49 -18.01 -9.73
C ASP A 126 -2.20 -16.81 -10.65
N THR A 127 -3.08 -16.53 -11.61
CA THR A 127 -2.96 -15.37 -12.50
C THR A 127 -3.83 -14.22 -12.01
N ALA A 128 -3.27 -13.02 -11.93
CA ALA A 128 -4.01 -11.84 -11.52
C ALA A 128 -5.09 -11.48 -12.57
N SER A 129 -6.29 -11.14 -12.12
CA SER A 129 -7.35 -10.65 -13.00
C SER A 129 -7.15 -9.18 -13.36
N ASP A 130 -7.84 -8.72 -14.41
CA ASP A 130 -7.85 -7.31 -14.83
C ASP A 130 -8.22 -6.37 -13.66
N ASN A 131 -9.21 -6.76 -12.85
CA ASN A 131 -9.64 -5.99 -11.69
C ASN A 131 -8.55 -5.94 -10.61
N MET A 132 -7.85 -7.05 -10.35
CA MET A 132 -6.74 -7.07 -9.40
C MET A 132 -5.60 -6.15 -9.85
N ILE A 133 -5.27 -6.15 -11.15
CA ILE A 133 -4.22 -5.30 -11.72
C ILE A 133 -4.60 -3.82 -11.59
N VAL A 134 -5.83 -3.44 -11.98
CA VAL A 134 -6.32 -2.06 -11.83
C VAL A 134 -6.29 -1.62 -10.36
N PHE A 135 -6.70 -2.49 -9.45
CA PHE A 135 -6.70 -2.18 -8.02
C PHE A 135 -5.30 -1.96 -7.45
N VAL A 136 -4.33 -2.80 -7.82
CA VAL A 136 -2.93 -2.62 -7.42
C VAL A 136 -2.36 -1.33 -7.99
N VAL A 137 -2.63 -1.00 -9.25
CA VAL A 137 -2.16 0.26 -9.86
C VAL A 137 -2.76 1.48 -9.17
N LEU A 138 -4.05 1.44 -8.85
CA LEU A 138 -4.74 2.50 -8.11
C LEU A 138 -4.13 2.69 -6.70
N ASN A 139 -3.89 1.59 -5.98
CA ASN A 139 -3.29 1.63 -4.64
C ASN A 139 -1.83 2.09 -4.69
N THR A 140 -1.09 1.77 -5.77
CA THR A 140 0.31 2.18 -5.98
C THR A 140 0.43 3.67 -6.29
N ALA A 141 -0.44 4.19 -7.16
CA ALA A 141 -0.46 5.61 -7.50
C ALA A 141 -0.88 6.50 -6.31
N SER A 142 -1.66 5.92 -5.37
CA SER A 142 -2.02 6.44 -4.05
C SER A 142 -2.17 7.97 -4.00
N ILE A 143 -3.25 8.49 -4.58
CA ILE A 143 -3.58 9.91 -4.45
C ILE A 143 -4.02 10.14 -3.01
N GLN A 144 -3.21 10.89 -2.27
CA GLN A 144 -3.42 11.17 -0.85
C GLN A 144 -3.67 12.66 -0.66
N LEU A 145 -4.80 13.01 -0.04
CA LEU A 145 -5.18 14.40 0.24
C LEU A 145 -4.18 15.05 1.20
N LEU A 146 -3.85 14.34 2.28
CA LEU A 146 -2.89 14.78 3.28
C LEU A 146 -1.74 13.77 3.39
N PRO A 147 -0.58 14.04 2.77
CA PRO A 147 0.62 13.20 2.88
C PRO A 147 1.30 13.42 4.25
N THR A 148 0.59 13.08 5.32
CA THR A 148 0.98 13.32 6.72
C THR A 148 2.28 12.63 7.10
N MET A 149 2.56 11.45 6.54
CA MET A 149 3.80 10.71 6.83
C MET A 149 5.04 11.46 6.32
N ILE A 150 5.05 11.89 5.05
CA ILE A 150 6.16 12.66 4.48
C ILE A 150 6.24 14.04 5.16
N GLY A 151 5.11 14.69 5.45
CA GLY A 151 5.10 15.95 6.19
C GLY A 151 5.72 15.81 7.58
N THR A 152 5.36 14.77 8.32
CA THR A 152 5.95 14.49 9.65
C THR A 152 7.43 14.17 9.55
N LEU A 153 7.85 13.42 8.53
CA LEU A 153 9.26 13.13 8.29
C LEU A 153 10.05 14.42 8.05
N ARG A 154 9.55 15.30 7.19
CA ARG A 154 10.15 16.60 6.92
C ARG A 154 10.24 17.47 8.18
N ALA A 155 9.19 17.48 9.00
CA ALA A 155 9.20 18.20 10.27
C ALA A 155 10.28 17.66 11.22
N LYS A 156 10.39 16.31 11.35
CA LYS A 156 11.42 15.66 12.16
C LYS A 156 12.85 15.99 11.72
N TYR A 157 13.07 16.21 10.43
CA TYR A 157 14.37 16.58 9.87
C TYR A 157 14.55 18.11 9.69
N GLY A 158 13.78 18.94 10.39
CA GLY A 158 14.03 20.39 10.50
C GLY A 158 13.45 21.26 9.38
N SER A 159 12.52 20.74 8.58
CA SER A 159 11.84 21.53 7.55
C SER A 159 10.97 22.63 8.16
N GLN A 160 11.22 23.90 7.79
CA GLN A 160 10.41 25.06 8.20
C GLN A 160 8.97 24.98 7.70
N SER A 161 8.79 24.47 6.47
CA SER A 161 7.47 24.23 5.87
C SER A 161 7.32 22.77 5.44
N PRO A 162 6.88 21.87 6.35
CA PRO A 162 6.82 20.44 6.05
C PRO A 162 5.79 20.07 4.98
N PHE A 163 4.76 20.89 4.78
CA PHE A 163 3.62 20.62 3.89
C PHE A 163 3.63 21.36 2.54
N ASP A 164 4.64 22.19 2.25
CA ASP A 164 4.74 22.91 0.96
C ASP A 164 4.86 21.98 -0.26
N ILE A 165 5.12 20.70 -0.02
CA ILE A 165 5.21 19.66 -1.06
C ILE A 165 3.87 19.11 -1.52
N ILE A 166 2.76 19.43 -0.83
CA ILE A 166 1.43 18.87 -1.13
C ILE A 166 1.04 19.06 -2.60
N PRO A 167 1.17 20.27 -3.20
CA PRO A 167 0.80 20.47 -4.59
C PRO A 167 1.62 19.58 -5.55
N CYS A 168 2.93 19.46 -5.31
CA CYS A 168 3.81 18.61 -6.11
C CYS A 168 3.41 17.14 -6.01
N ILE A 169 3.03 16.66 -4.81
CA ILE A 169 2.57 15.29 -4.60
C ILE A 169 1.27 15.05 -5.38
N TRP A 170 0.29 15.95 -5.31
CA TRP A 170 -0.96 15.78 -6.03
C TRP A 170 -0.75 15.70 -7.55
N ILE A 171 0.13 16.55 -8.09
CA ILE A 171 0.46 16.52 -9.52
C ILE A 171 1.14 15.20 -9.89
N ALA A 172 2.18 14.81 -9.14
CA ALA A 172 2.92 13.58 -9.40
C ALA A 172 2.03 12.33 -9.31
N SER A 173 1.24 12.20 -8.24
CA SER A 173 0.30 11.08 -8.06
C SER A 173 -0.80 11.07 -9.13
N SER A 174 -1.29 12.22 -9.56
CA SER A 174 -2.28 12.31 -10.64
C SER A 174 -1.70 11.82 -11.97
N ILE A 175 -0.47 12.26 -12.31
CA ILE A 175 0.22 11.80 -13.52
C ILE A 175 0.47 10.28 -13.43
N ALA A 176 1.00 9.79 -12.31
CA ALA A 176 1.24 8.37 -12.09
C ALA A 176 -0.04 7.54 -12.25
N LEU A 177 -1.17 8.03 -11.70
CA LEU A 177 -2.46 7.36 -11.84
C LEU A 177 -2.92 7.32 -13.30
N ILE A 178 -2.88 8.45 -14.01
CA ILE A 178 -3.31 8.53 -15.42
C ILE A 178 -2.46 7.61 -16.30
N VAL A 179 -1.14 7.66 -16.16
CA VAL A 179 -0.21 6.82 -16.93
C VAL A 179 -0.43 5.34 -16.59
N GLY A 180 -0.53 5.00 -15.31
CA GLY A 180 -0.74 3.63 -14.85
C GLY A 180 -2.05 3.03 -15.37
N ILE A 181 -3.17 3.73 -15.20
CA ILE A 181 -4.48 3.25 -15.68
C ILE A 181 -4.51 3.15 -17.21
N THR A 182 -3.88 4.10 -17.90
CA THR A 182 -3.79 4.07 -19.37
C THR A 182 -2.96 2.87 -19.84
N ALA A 183 -1.82 2.60 -19.19
CA ALA A 183 -0.98 1.45 -19.49
C ALA A 183 -1.73 0.13 -19.29
N VAL A 184 -2.46 -0.03 -18.17
CA VAL A 184 -3.29 -1.22 -17.92
C VAL A 184 -4.33 -1.40 -19.01
N LYS A 185 -5.07 -0.35 -19.38
CA LYS A 185 -6.09 -0.43 -20.44
C LYS A 185 -5.51 -0.80 -21.81
N LEU A 186 -4.33 -0.26 -22.16
CA LEU A 186 -3.66 -0.55 -23.44
C LEU A 186 -3.13 -1.99 -23.51
N LEU A 187 -2.52 -2.47 -22.41
CA LEU A 187 -1.93 -3.81 -22.35
C LEU A 187 -3.01 -4.90 -22.27
N ASN A 188 -4.08 -4.69 -21.49
CA ASN A 188 -5.19 -5.66 -21.42
C ASN A 188 -5.92 -5.80 -22.77
N LYS A 189 -6.03 -4.72 -23.55
CA LYS A 189 -6.63 -4.76 -24.90
C LYS A 189 -5.76 -5.53 -25.90
N ARG A 190 -4.44 -5.62 -25.68
CA ARG A 190 -3.52 -6.43 -26.49
C ARG A 190 -3.55 -7.91 -26.07
N GLY A 191 -3.66 -8.20 -24.78
CA GLY A 191 -3.72 -9.58 -24.28
C GLY A 191 -4.98 -10.36 -24.66
N ARG A 192 -6.13 -9.69 -24.86
CA ARG A 192 -7.40 -10.33 -25.31
C ARG A 192 -7.48 -10.59 -26.83
N LYS A 193 -6.48 -10.18 -27.61
CA LYS A 193 -6.43 -10.36 -29.08
C LYS A 193 -5.49 -11.49 -29.53
N ALA A 194 -4.89 -12.21 -28.58
CA ALA A 194 -4.14 -13.44 -28.82
C ALA A 194 -4.98 -14.63 -28.35
#